data_AF-A0A5D0CN02-F1
#
_entry.id   AF-A0A5D0CN02-F1
#
_cell.length_a   1.000
_cell.length_b   1.000
_cell.length_c   1.000
_cell.angle_alpha   90.00
_cell.angle_beta   90.00
_cell.angle_gamma   90.00
#
_symmetry.space_group_name_H-M   'P 1'
#
loop_
_entity.id
_entity.type
_entity.pdbx_description
1 polymer ?
#
loop_
_entity_poly.entity_id
_entity_poly.type
_entity_poly.pdbx_seq_one_letter_code
_entity_poly.pdbx_strand_id
1 'polypeptide(L)'
;MGIKKIVAGFIVIALLLTGCGGGSSFSADNLAIRKINDKKQVVRYGMTRTDAEKVLGVGEKQGDGVGARNSYNYESGVVIAYRDDKVVVILLNEGSSDVYETSKGARVGMLKGEIEEMYGENYLKETNERNLDYIYDSVNKKFIVDSGSMKDLKADNKTYMISSTFNSDGYAETVMLLDREFGVYLR
;
A
#
# COMPACT_ATOMS: atom_id res chain seq x y z
N MET A 1 -5.35 22.91 70.67
CA MET A 1 -4.09 22.79 69.88
C MET A 1 -4.33 21.71 68.84
N GLY A 2 -4.70 22.12 67.63
CA GLY A 2 -5.07 21.21 66.55
C GLY A 2 -3.84 20.84 65.71
N ILE A 3 -3.75 19.58 65.32
CA ILE A 3 -2.84 19.14 64.26
C ILE A 3 -3.69 18.40 63.23
N LYS A 4 -4.11 19.16 62.21
CA LYS A 4 -4.47 18.60 60.90
C LYS A 4 -3.17 18.16 60.25
N LYS A 5 -3.03 16.88 59.90
CA LYS A 5 -2.09 16.45 58.85
C LYS A 5 -2.80 15.48 57.93
N ILE A 6 -3.10 16.02 56.75
CA ILE A 6 -3.54 15.35 55.53
C ILE A 6 -2.47 14.30 55.20
N VAL A 7 -2.84 13.02 55.22
CA VAL A 7 -1.99 11.97 54.66
C VAL A 7 -2.41 11.78 53.21
N ALA A 8 -1.40 11.94 52.37
CA ALA A 8 -1.42 12.08 50.94
C ALA A 8 -2.07 10.91 50.20
N GLY A 9 -2.63 11.25 49.05
CA GLY A 9 -3.38 10.37 48.17
C GLY A 9 -2.58 9.17 47.68
N PHE A 10 -3.19 8.00 47.85
CA PHE A 10 -2.97 6.88 46.96
C PHE A 10 -3.78 7.13 45.70
N ILE A 11 -3.14 7.73 44.69
CA ILE A 11 -3.65 7.74 43.32
C ILE A 11 -3.57 6.29 42.84
N VAL A 12 -4.73 5.63 42.87
CA VAL A 12 -4.95 4.36 42.19
C VAL A 12 -4.83 4.65 40.70
N ILE A 13 -3.64 4.43 40.14
CA ILE A 13 -3.41 4.33 38.69
C ILE A 13 -4.05 3.00 38.26
N ALA A 14 -5.38 3.02 38.15
CA ALA A 14 -6.14 1.98 37.50
C ALA A 14 -5.89 2.09 36.00
N LEU A 15 -4.93 1.31 35.51
CA LEU A 15 -5.00 0.55 34.26
C LEU A 15 -5.87 1.19 33.15
N LEU A 16 -5.45 2.36 32.66
CA LEU A 16 -5.77 2.78 31.30
C LEU A 16 -4.80 2.09 30.33
N LEU A 17 -4.78 0.76 30.36
CA LEU A 17 -4.46 -0.02 29.16
C LEU A 17 -5.72 -0.06 28.30
N THR A 18 -6.20 1.11 27.88
CA THR A 18 -6.87 1.19 26.59
C THR A 18 -5.77 0.91 25.57
N GLY A 19 -5.52 -0.38 25.34
CA GLY A 19 -4.90 -0.85 24.12
C GLY A 19 -5.74 -0.26 23.01
N CYS A 20 -5.30 0.87 22.50
CA CYS A 20 -5.69 1.31 21.18
C CYS A 20 -5.12 0.23 20.27
N GLY A 21 -5.90 -0.84 20.05
CA GLY A 21 -5.76 -1.72 18.91
C GLY A 21 -6.04 -0.87 17.69
N GLY A 22 -5.12 0.05 17.41
CA GLY A 22 -5.11 0.95 16.28
C GLY A 22 -4.70 0.15 15.06
N GLY A 23 -5.50 -0.87 14.72
CA GLY A 23 -5.52 -1.38 13.37
C GLY A 23 -5.99 -0.22 12.51
N SER A 24 -5.04 0.50 11.91
CA SER A 24 -5.35 1.48 10.88
C SER A 24 -6.30 0.81 9.89
N SER A 25 -7.56 1.28 9.83
CA SER A 25 -8.53 0.70 8.89
C SER A 25 -7.98 0.94 7.49
N PHE A 26 -7.68 -0.16 6.79
CA PHE A 26 -7.20 -0.06 5.42
C PHE A 26 -8.33 0.52 4.55
N SER A 27 -8.00 1.46 3.67
CA SER A 27 -8.93 2.10 2.74
C SER A 27 -8.27 2.34 1.39
N ALA A 28 -9.05 2.81 0.41
CA ALA A 28 -8.50 3.28 -0.86
C ALA A 28 -7.43 4.37 -0.68
N ASP A 29 -7.46 5.14 0.41
CA ASP A 29 -6.45 6.16 0.70
C ASP A 29 -5.07 5.58 0.99
N ASN A 30 -5.01 4.29 1.34
CA ASN A 30 -3.75 3.56 1.49
C ASN A 30 -3.14 3.14 0.13
N LEU A 31 -3.91 3.17 -0.96
CA LEU A 31 -3.42 2.97 -2.32
C LEU A 31 -2.86 4.29 -2.88
N ALA A 32 -1.74 4.72 -2.33
CA ALA A 32 -1.09 5.95 -2.73
C ALA A 32 0.42 5.90 -2.53
N ILE A 33 1.13 6.70 -3.32
CA ILE A 33 2.56 6.96 -3.18
C ILE A 33 2.80 8.44 -2.89
N ARG A 34 3.89 8.75 -2.21
CA ARG A 34 4.32 10.12 -1.93
C ARG A 34 5.81 10.28 -2.16
N LYS A 35 6.26 11.51 -2.49
CA LYS A 35 7.69 11.80 -2.50
C LYS A 35 8.25 11.70 -1.08
N ILE A 36 9.40 11.06 -0.92
CA ILE A 36 10.06 10.88 0.38
C ILE A 36 10.38 12.24 1.02
N ASN A 37 10.85 13.19 0.20
CA ASN A 37 11.27 14.52 0.65
C ASN A 37 10.17 15.58 0.60
N ASP A 38 8.98 15.25 0.08
CA ASP A 38 7.82 16.15 0.09
C ASP A 38 6.53 15.34 0.21
N LYS A 39 6.07 15.15 1.46
CA LYS A 39 4.88 14.35 1.77
C LYS A 39 3.56 14.97 1.25
N LYS A 40 3.58 16.19 0.71
CA LYS A 40 2.40 16.80 0.06
C LYS A 40 2.25 16.37 -1.40
N GLN A 41 3.33 15.91 -2.02
CA GLN A 41 3.36 15.40 -3.39
C GLN A 41 2.90 13.94 -3.38
N VAL A 42 1.59 13.73 -3.59
CA VAL A 42 0.95 12.42 -3.44
C VAL A 42 0.17 12.06 -4.69
N VAL A 43 0.37 10.85 -5.18
CA VAL A 43 -0.48 10.22 -6.21
C VAL A 43 -1.31 9.13 -5.55
N ARG A 44 -2.62 9.15 -5.78
CA ARG A 44 -3.57 8.21 -5.17
C ARG A 44 -4.38 7.48 -6.23
N TYR A 45 -4.80 6.26 -5.91
CA TYR A 45 -5.86 5.56 -6.62
C TYR A 45 -7.07 6.49 -6.81
N GLY A 46 -7.64 6.49 -8.02
CA GLY A 46 -8.76 7.35 -8.40
C GLY A 46 -8.42 8.80 -8.74
N MET A 47 -7.15 9.24 -8.65
CA MET A 47 -6.77 10.55 -9.20
C MET A 47 -6.96 10.58 -10.72
N THR A 48 -7.24 11.76 -11.28
CA THR A 48 -7.19 11.94 -12.74
C THR A 48 -5.75 11.81 -13.24
N ARG A 49 -5.56 11.48 -14.52
CA ARG A 49 -4.22 11.55 -15.13
C ARG A 49 -3.62 12.95 -15.01
N THR A 50 -4.41 13.98 -15.27
CA THR A 50 -3.95 15.38 -15.18
C THR A 50 -3.46 15.72 -13.77
N ASP A 51 -4.14 15.25 -12.71
CA ASP A 51 -3.71 15.51 -11.34
C ASP A 51 -2.48 14.69 -10.94
N ALA A 52 -2.36 13.45 -11.42
CA ALA A 52 -1.16 12.64 -11.23
C ALA A 52 0.06 13.29 -11.92
N GLU A 53 -0.12 13.82 -13.14
CA GLU A 53 0.95 14.48 -13.91
C GLU A 53 1.44 15.79 -13.27
N LYS A 54 0.61 16.47 -12.46
CA LYS A 54 1.09 17.61 -11.64
C LYS A 54 2.13 17.20 -10.60
N VAL A 55 2.14 15.93 -10.19
CA VAL A 55 3.06 15.39 -9.18
C VAL A 55 4.25 14.69 -9.84
N LEU A 56 3.98 13.88 -10.86
CA LEU A 56 4.95 12.98 -11.49
C LEU A 56 5.65 13.57 -12.72
N GLY A 57 5.15 14.69 -13.25
CA GLY A 57 5.52 15.16 -14.58
C GLY A 57 4.73 14.44 -15.68
N VAL A 58 5.05 14.73 -16.93
CA VAL A 58 4.35 14.15 -18.10
C VAL A 58 4.81 12.70 -18.29
N GLY A 59 3.86 11.78 -18.37
CA GLY A 59 4.14 10.36 -18.56
C GLY A 59 4.28 9.96 -20.04
N GLU A 60 5.10 8.95 -20.30
CA GLU A 60 5.27 8.32 -21.60
C GLU A 60 4.43 7.05 -21.69
N LYS A 61 3.54 6.95 -22.69
CA LYS A 61 2.66 5.79 -22.85
C LYS A 61 3.51 4.52 -23.10
N GLN A 62 3.30 3.47 -22.32
CA GLN A 62 3.78 2.14 -22.67
C GLN A 62 3.00 1.66 -23.91
N GLY A 63 3.67 1.03 -24.87
CA GLY A 63 3.07 0.63 -26.15
C GLY A 63 1.82 -0.26 -26.02
N ASP A 64 1.20 -0.65 -27.13
CA ASP A 64 -0.14 -1.25 -27.12
C ASP A 64 -0.20 -2.76 -26.73
N GLY A 65 0.74 -3.25 -25.91
CA GLY A 65 0.75 -4.62 -25.39
C GLY A 65 -0.38 -4.90 -24.39
N VAL A 66 -0.76 -6.17 -24.23
CA VAL A 66 -1.91 -6.59 -23.40
C VAL A 66 -1.76 -6.14 -21.93
N GLY A 67 -0.55 -6.18 -21.36
CA GLY A 67 -0.25 -5.69 -20.01
C GLY A 67 0.09 -4.18 -19.92
N ALA A 68 0.13 -3.48 -21.05
CA ALA A 68 0.52 -2.08 -21.17
C ALA A 68 -0.65 -1.16 -21.58
N ARG A 69 -1.87 -1.70 -21.73
CA ARG A 69 -3.05 -0.93 -22.13
C ARG A 69 -3.32 0.20 -21.13
N ASN A 70 -3.09 1.41 -21.61
CA ASN A 70 -3.26 2.67 -20.87
C ASN A 70 -2.32 2.81 -19.66
N SER A 71 -1.15 2.19 -19.72
CA SER A 71 -0.06 2.36 -18.77
C SER A 71 0.92 3.44 -19.25
N TYR A 72 1.49 4.21 -18.33
CA TYR A 72 2.44 5.28 -18.60
C TYR A 72 3.64 5.15 -17.66
N ASN A 73 4.83 5.30 -18.22
CA ASN A 73 6.07 5.47 -17.48
C ASN A 73 6.23 6.92 -17.09
N TYR A 74 6.63 7.15 -15.85
CA TYR A 74 7.00 8.45 -15.31
C TYR A 74 8.46 8.42 -14.90
N GLU A 75 9.04 9.61 -14.77
CA GLU A 75 10.40 9.74 -14.23
C GLU A 75 10.52 9.06 -12.86
N SER A 76 11.75 8.68 -12.51
CA SER A 76 12.05 7.99 -11.25
C SER A 76 11.29 6.67 -11.07
N GLY A 77 11.13 5.89 -12.14
CA GLY A 77 10.71 4.48 -12.07
C GLY A 77 9.26 4.24 -11.62
N VAL A 78 8.37 5.23 -11.75
CA VAL A 78 6.94 5.07 -11.45
C VAL A 78 6.18 4.69 -12.72
N VAL A 79 5.31 3.69 -12.62
CA VAL A 79 4.38 3.31 -13.71
C VAL A 79 2.96 3.45 -13.20
N ILE A 80 2.10 4.13 -13.97
CA ILE A 80 0.68 4.29 -13.66
C ILE A 80 -0.17 3.69 -14.77
N ALA A 81 -1.14 2.87 -14.42
CA ALA A 81 -2.20 2.48 -15.35
C ALA A 81 -3.48 3.25 -15.04
N TYR A 82 -4.19 3.61 -16.11
CA TYR A 82 -5.43 4.38 -16.04
C TYR A 82 -6.63 3.59 -16.58
N ARG A 83 -7.78 3.70 -15.91
CA ARG A 83 -9.10 3.27 -16.42
C ARG A 83 -10.03 4.47 -16.36
N ASP A 84 -10.65 4.83 -17.49
CA ASP A 84 -11.54 6.00 -17.59
C ASP A 84 -10.93 7.30 -17.03
N ASP A 85 -9.67 7.58 -17.40
CA ASP A 85 -8.84 8.71 -16.90
C ASP A 85 -8.47 8.64 -15.40
N LYS A 86 -8.74 7.52 -14.71
CA LYS A 86 -8.47 7.37 -13.28
C LYS A 86 -7.32 6.41 -13.00
N VAL A 87 -6.43 6.78 -12.08
CA VAL A 87 -5.36 5.92 -11.56
C VAL A 87 -5.97 4.64 -10.99
N VAL A 88 -5.58 3.50 -11.54
CA VAL A 88 -6.01 2.17 -11.04
C VAL A 88 -4.85 1.24 -10.68
N VAL A 89 -3.65 1.56 -11.16
CA VAL A 89 -2.40 0.90 -10.76
C VAL A 89 -1.37 1.98 -10.49
N ILE A 90 -0.62 1.81 -9.40
CA ILE A 90 0.63 2.51 -9.13
C ILE A 90 1.70 1.44 -8.91
N LEU A 91 2.75 1.47 -9.71
CA LEU A 91 3.87 0.54 -9.61
C LEU A 91 5.17 1.32 -9.44
N LEU A 92 5.94 0.92 -8.42
CA LEU A 92 7.25 1.43 -8.08
C LEU A 92 8.30 0.39 -8.52
N ASN A 93 9.23 0.80 -9.39
CA ASN A 93 10.41 0.02 -9.82
C ASN A 93 11.70 0.54 -9.18
N GLU A 94 12.84 -0.09 -9.49
CA GLU A 94 14.19 0.28 -9.02
C GLU A 94 14.47 1.79 -8.99
N GLY A 95 14.15 2.51 -10.08
CA GLY A 95 14.36 3.95 -10.19
C GLY A 95 13.56 4.83 -9.22
N SER A 96 12.63 4.25 -8.46
CA SER A 96 11.78 4.95 -7.49
C SER A 96 12.26 4.86 -6.04
N SER A 97 13.21 3.98 -5.75
CA SER A 97 13.69 3.60 -4.41
C SER A 97 13.98 4.79 -3.48
N ASP A 98 14.68 5.80 -3.98
CA ASP A 98 15.06 7.00 -3.22
C ASP A 98 14.14 8.20 -3.41
N VAL A 99 13.07 8.05 -4.20
CA VAL A 99 12.19 9.15 -4.58
C VAL A 99 10.79 8.99 -4.00
N TYR A 100 10.23 7.78 -4.04
CA TYR A 100 8.84 7.51 -3.68
C TYR A 100 8.72 6.39 -2.65
N GLU A 101 7.72 6.53 -1.79
CA GLU A 101 7.27 5.50 -0.87
C GLU A 101 5.74 5.39 -0.90
N THR A 102 5.19 4.24 -0.48
CA THR A 102 3.74 4.13 -0.27
C THR A 102 3.28 5.01 0.88
N SER A 103 1.97 5.24 1.02
CA SER A 103 1.39 5.92 2.18
C SER A 103 1.82 5.34 3.53
N LYS A 104 2.13 4.03 3.59
CA LYS A 104 2.64 3.34 4.78
C LYS A 104 4.16 3.29 4.90
N GLY A 105 4.89 3.75 3.88
CA GLY A 105 6.35 3.87 3.92
C GLY A 105 7.11 2.75 3.20
N ALA A 106 6.42 1.80 2.55
CA ALA A 106 7.10 0.76 1.79
C ALA A 106 7.77 1.33 0.53
N ARG A 107 8.96 0.80 0.21
CA ARG A 107 9.83 1.25 -0.87
C ARG A 107 10.45 0.06 -1.59
N VAL A 108 10.84 0.29 -2.84
CA VAL A 108 11.76 -0.60 -3.53
C VAL A 108 13.10 -0.61 -2.78
N GLY A 109 13.69 -1.79 -2.63
CA GLY A 109 14.92 -2.01 -1.85
C GLY A 109 14.72 -2.29 -0.35
N MET A 110 13.49 -2.33 0.17
CA MET A 110 13.23 -2.79 1.54
C MET A 110 13.24 -4.31 1.66
N LEU A 111 13.64 -4.85 2.81
CA LEU A 111 13.56 -6.27 3.09
C LEU A 111 12.09 -6.71 3.23
N LYS A 112 11.82 -7.96 2.85
CA LYS A 112 10.50 -8.59 3.00
C LYS A 112 9.91 -8.40 4.41
N GLY A 113 10.70 -8.70 5.44
CA GLY A 113 10.26 -8.58 6.84
C GLY A 113 9.89 -7.15 7.26
N GLU A 114 10.55 -6.14 6.70
CA GLU A 114 10.23 -4.73 6.98
C GLU A 114 8.87 -4.36 6.37
N ILE A 115 8.58 -4.84 5.16
CA ILE A 115 7.27 -4.64 4.53
C ILE A 115 6.19 -5.42 5.28
N GLU A 116 6.48 -6.65 5.75
CA GLU A 116 5.58 -7.43 6.60
C GLU A 116 5.21 -6.69 7.88
N GLU A 117 6.17 -6.06 8.56
CA GLU A 117 5.92 -5.29 9.77
C GLU A 117 4.98 -4.09 9.53
N MET A 118 5.08 -3.43 8.37
CA MET A 118 4.24 -2.27 8.04
C MET A 118 2.77 -2.61 7.74
N TYR A 119 2.54 -3.75 7.08
CA TYR A 119 1.21 -4.15 6.62
C TYR A 119 0.58 -5.24 7.48
N GLY A 120 1.37 -5.88 8.35
CA GLY A 120 0.99 -6.99 9.21
C GLY A 120 1.12 -8.35 8.53
N GLU A 121 0.69 -9.39 9.23
CA GLU A 121 0.78 -10.79 8.78
C GLU A 121 -0.44 -11.26 7.97
N ASN A 122 -1.32 -10.34 7.59
CA ASN A 122 -2.58 -10.63 6.89
C ASN A 122 -2.40 -10.66 5.36
N TYR A 123 -1.34 -11.31 4.87
CA TYR A 123 -1.10 -11.53 3.44
C TYR A 123 -1.54 -12.94 3.03
N LEU A 124 -1.70 -13.15 1.72
CA LEU A 124 -2.01 -14.47 1.17
C LEU A 124 -0.78 -15.38 1.22
N LYS A 125 -0.84 -16.37 2.12
CA LYS A 125 0.24 -17.34 2.38
C LYS A 125 0.54 -18.30 1.23
N GLU A 126 -0.34 -18.41 0.24
CA GLU A 126 -0.16 -19.30 -0.93
C GLU A 126 0.68 -18.69 -2.05
N THR A 127 1.07 -17.43 -1.93
CA THR A 127 1.88 -16.80 -2.97
C THR A 127 3.33 -17.28 -2.81
N ASN A 128 3.97 -17.61 -3.95
CA ASN A 128 5.39 -17.94 -4.05
C ASN A 128 6.20 -17.14 -3.03
N GLU A 129 7.18 -17.76 -2.33
CA GLU A 129 7.96 -17.12 -1.26
C GLU A 129 8.54 -15.75 -1.63
N ARG A 130 8.68 -15.48 -2.94
CA ARG A 130 9.12 -14.21 -3.54
C ARG A 130 8.07 -13.10 -3.63
N ASN A 131 6.86 -13.30 -3.13
CA ASN A 131 5.80 -12.30 -3.18
C ASN A 131 5.20 -12.05 -1.80
N LEU A 132 4.73 -10.81 -1.59
CA LEU A 132 3.80 -10.45 -0.52
C LEU A 132 2.57 -9.82 -1.15
N ASP A 133 1.44 -10.52 -1.08
CA ASP A 133 0.17 -10.05 -1.61
C ASP A 133 -0.83 -9.81 -0.48
N TYR A 134 -1.07 -8.54 -0.17
CA TYR A 134 -2.11 -8.10 0.75
C TYR A 134 -3.37 -7.80 -0.03
N ILE A 135 -4.46 -8.48 0.30
CA ILE A 135 -5.74 -8.29 -0.39
C ILE A 135 -6.78 -7.81 0.57
N TYR A 136 -7.40 -6.69 0.23
CA TYR A 136 -8.40 -6.04 1.05
C TYR A 136 -9.73 -5.96 0.34
N ASP A 137 -10.75 -6.56 0.95
CA ASP A 137 -12.14 -6.41 0.54
C ASP A 137 -12.67 -5.07 1.08
N SER A 138 -12.84 -4.08 0.20
CA SER A 138 -13.32 -2.75 0.62
C SER A 138 -14.80 -2.73 1.01
N VAL A 139 -15.58 -3.72 0.58
CA VAL A 139 -17.01 -3.84 0.92
C VAL A 139 -17.15 -4.37 2.34
N ASN A 140 -16.46 -5.46 2.64
CA ASN A 140 -16.49 -6.11 3.95
C ASN A 140 -15.44 -5.57 4.94
N LYS A 141 -14.58 -4.66 4.49
CA LYS A 141 -13.55 -3.96 5.27
C LYS A 141 -12.59 -4.90 6.01
N LYS A 142 -12.11 -5.94 5.32
CA LYS A 142 -11.21 -6.94 5.89
C LYS A 142 -10.15 -7.40 4.91
N PHE A 143 -9.00 -7.79 5.43
CA PHE A 143 -8.01 -8.51 4.66
C PHE A 143 -8.49 -9.93 4.37
N ILE A 144 -8.13 -10.43 3.19
CA ILE A 144 -8.36 -11.80 2.77
C ILE A 144 -7.04 -12.56 2.93
N VAL A 145 -7.01 -13.45 3.91
CA VAL A 145 -5.80 -14.18 4.34
C VAL A 145 -5.83 -15.67 3.95
N ASP A 146 -7.01 -16.17 3.62
CA ASP A 146 -7.26 -17.55 3.25
C ASP A 146 -8.31 -17.56 2.14
N SER A 147 -7.87 -17.80 0.91
CA SER A 147 -8.74 -17.85 -0.26
C SER A 147 -8.62 -19.11 -1.09
N GLY A 148 -7.77 -20.08 -0.68
CA GLY A 148 -7.44 -21.31 -1.42
C GLY A 148 -6.74 -21.11 -2.78
N SER A 149 -6.98 -19.99 -3.46
CA SER A 149 -6.16 -19.48 -4.56
C SER A 149 -6.42 -18.00 -4.80
N MET A 150 -5.43 -17.30 -5.35
CA MET A 150 -5.59 -15.95 -5.89
C MET A 150 -6.65 -15.84 -6.99
N LYS A 151 -6.86 -16.94 -7.73
CA LYS A 151 -7.79 -17.05 -8.85
C LYS A 151 -9.26 -17.12 -8.42
N ASP A 152 -9.51 -17.59 -7.20
CA ASP A 152 -10.87 -17.80 -6.68
C ASP A 152 -11.49 -16.51 -6.14
N LEU A 153 -10.63 -15.54 -5.85
CA LEU A 153 -11.05 -14.22 -5.47
C LEU A 153 -11.66 -13.49 -6.68
N LYS A 154 -12.71 -12.70 -6.42
CA LYS A 154 -13.41 -11.93 -7.44
C LYS A 154 -12.51 -10.83 -8.03
N ALA A 155 -12.43 -10.78 -9.36
CA ALA A 155 -11.76 -9.69 -10.08
C ALA A 155 -12.72 -8.51 -10.16
N ASP A 156 -12.57 -7.54 -9.26
CA ASP A 156 -13.36 -6.31 -9.26
C ASP A 156 -12.59 -5.10 -8.72
N ASN A 157 -13.16 -3.92 -8.94
CA ASN A 157 -12.63 -2.64 -8.49
C ASN A 157 -12.93 -2.31 -7.01
N LYS A 158 -13.51 -3.26 -6.27
CA LYS A 158 -13.81 -3.15 -4.84
C LYS A 158 -12.86 -3.99 -3.98
N THR A 159 -12.01 -4.76 -4.62
CA THR A 159 -10.95 -5.52 -3.97
C THR A 159 -9.63 -4.85 -4.28
N TYR A 160 -8.94 -4.40 -3.25
CA TYR A 160 -7.65 -3.72 -3.36
C TYR A 160 -6.52 -4.68 -3.06
N MET A 161 -5.38 -4.41 -3.68
CA MET A 161 -4.21 -5.22 -3.57
C MET A 161 -2.97 -4.36 -3.36
N ILE A 162 -2.11 -4.80 -2.45
CA ILE A 162 -0.73 -4.34 -2.34
C ILE A 162 0.12 -5.56 -2.58
N SER A 163 0.92 -5.51 -3.64
CA SER A 163 1.82 -6.58 -4.04
C SER A 163 3.26 -6.09 -3.93
N SER A 164 4.15 -6.91 -3.41
CA SER A 164 5.59 -6.66 -3.49
C SER A 164 6.27 -7.92 -3.97
N THR A 165 7.21 -7.78 -4.91
CA THR A 165 8.06 -8.88 -5.38
C THR A 165 9.46 -8.70 -4.85
N PHE A 166 10.13 -9.80 -4.55
CA PHE A 166 11.44 -9.81 -3.92
C PHE A 166 12.47 -10.54 -4.77
N ASN A 167 13.68 -9.97 -4.84
CA ASN A 167 14.82 -10.64 -5.46
C ASN A 167 15.32 -11.82 -4.61
N SER A 168 16.36 -12.52 -5.09
CA SER A 168 16.96 -13.67 -4.38
C SER A 168 17.52 -13.31 -3.00
N ASP A 169 17.87 -12.05 -2.79
CA ASP A 169 18.46 -11.55 -1.55
C ASP A 169 17.39 -11.05 -0.56
N GLY A 170 16.11 -11.13 -0.94
CA GLY A 170 14.97 -10.77 -0.09
C GLY A 170 14.61 -9.28 -0.09
N TYR A 171 15.19 -8.49 -1.00
CA TYR A 171 14.87 -7.07 -1.17
C TYR A 171 13.77 -6.87 -2.20
N ALA A 172 12.87 -5.92 -1.94
CA ALA A 172 11.77 -5.59 -2.82
C ALA A 172 12.29 -5.05 -4.16
N GLU A 173 11.95 -5.70 -5.28
CA GLU A 173 12.22 -5.21 -6.64
C GLU A 173 11.11 -4.30 -7.13
N THR A 174 9.87 -4.64 -6.78
CA THR A 174 8.69 -3.86 -7.13
C THR A 174 7.74 -3.76 -5.96
N VAL A 175 7.03 -2.63 -5.89
CA VAL A 175 5.89 -2.42 -5.00
C VAL A 175 4.72 -1.91 -5.84
N MET A 176 3.59 -2.61 -5.80
CA MET A 176 2.43 -2.36 -6.63
C MET A 176 1.18 -2.13 -5.78
N LEU A 177 0.43 -1.08 -6.09
CA LEU A 177 -0.85 -0.70 -5.47
C LEU A 177 -1.91 -0.71 -6.55
N LEU A 178 -2.93 -1.55 -6.43
CA LEU A 178 -3.92 -1.72 -7.49
C LEU A 178 -5.28 -2.21 -6.99
N ASP A 179 -6.28 -2.10 -7.85
CA ASP A 179 -7.48 -2.94 -7.73
C ASP A 179 -7.29 -4.29 -8.44
N ARG A 180 -8.12 -5.28 -8.07
CA ARG A 180 -7.98 -6.64 -8.62
C ARG A 180 -8.61 -6.82 -9.99
N GLU A 181 -9.45 -5.90 -10.45
CA GLU A 181 -9.92 -5.93 -11.84
C GLU A 181 -8.74 -5.75 -12.80
N PHE A 182 -7.80 -4.85 -12.48
CA PHE A 182 -6.59 -4.70 -13.28
C PHE A 182 -5.54 -5.79 -12.99
N GLY A 183 -5.42 -6.24 -11.73
CA GLY A 183 -4.43 -7.23 -11.31
C GLY A 183 -4.50 -8.59 -12.03
N VAL A 184 -5.65 -8.95 -12.59
CA VAL A 184 -5.81 -10.18 -13.39
C VAL A 184 -5.09 -10.10 -14.74
N TYR A 185 -4.86 -8.91 -15.30
CA TYR A 185 -4.20 -8.74 -16.60
C TYR A 185 -2.67 -8.66 -16.52
N LEU A 186 -2.12 -8.58 -15.31
CA LEU A 186 -0.68 -8.43 -15.06
C LEU A 186 0.01 -9.76 -14.69
N ARG A 187 -0.72 -10.89 -14.73
CA ARG A 187 -0.25 -12.21 -14.30
C ARG A 187 -0.35 -13.26 -15.39
#